data_AF-A0A2V8MTX2-F1
#
_entry.id   AF-A0A2V8MTX2-F1
#
_cell.length_a   1.000
_cell.length_b   1.000
_cell.length_c   1.000
_cell.angle_alpha   90.00
_cell.angle_beta   90.00
_cell.angle_gamma   90.00
#
_symmetry.space_group_name_H-M   'P 1'
#
loop_
_entity.id
_entity.type
_entity.pdbx_description
1 polymer ?
#
loop_
_entity_poly.entity_id
_entity_poly.type
_entity_poly.pdbx_seq_one_letter_code
_entity_poly.pdbx_strand_id
1 'polypeptide(L)'
;RDNRIVFATASFGNFSGSGLFQVSAAGGAVSPLTKLAPGESGHSFPTLLPDGDHFLYTGAQGAPPETGGIYLGSLNAKPDQQATRKLLPDASKTAYSPFIGAGAGSADGYVLFVRGSALMAQPWDSQRLELTGEAAPIAERVPSTGLSTSATG
;
A
#
# COMPACT_ATOMS: atom_id res chain seq x y z
N ARG A 1 8.83 13.76 -10.08
CA ARG A 1 9.21 12.41 -9.59
C ARG A 1 9.80 12.62 -8.21
N ASP A 2 8.95 12.69 -7.19
CA ASP A 2 9.40 13.04 -5.85
C ASP A 2 10.20 11.89 -5.25
N ASN A 3 11.47 12.21 -5.01
CA ASN A 3 12.56 11.31 -4.68
C ASN A 3 12.42 10.86 -3.21
N ARG A 4 11.39 10.09 -2.87
CA ARG A 4 11.09 9.63 -1.50
C ARG A 4 11.13 8.11 -1.38
N ILE A 5 11.67 7.64 -0.26
CA ILE A 5 11.67 6.23 0.13
C ILE A 5 10.68 6.08 1.28
N VAL A 6 9.71 5.18 1.13
CA VAL A 6 8.73 4.82 2.18
C VAL A 6 9.00 3.40 2.63
N PHE A 7 9.06 3.19 3.94
CA PHE A 7 9.35 1.89 4.51
C PHE A 7 8.62 1.69 5.83
N ALA A 8 8.36 0.43 6.17
CA ALA A 8 7.94 0.01 7.49
C ALA A 8 9.17 -0.41 8.30
N THR A 9 9.16 -0.19 9.61
CA THR A 9 10.19 -0.74 10.49
C THR A 9 9.64 -2.02 11.11
N ALA A 10 10.18 -3.19 10.76
CA ALA A 10 10.38 -4.20 11.79
C ALA A 10 11.45 -3.64 12.74
N SER A 11 11.50 -4.03 14.01
CA SER A 11 12.47 -3.47 14.97
C SER A 11 13.91 -3.54 14.42
N PHE A 12 14.39 -2.43 13.85
CA PHE A 12 15.72 -2.25 13.31
C PHE A 12 16.28 -0.99 13.95
N GLY A 13 17.29 -1.13 14.81
CA GLY A 13 17.85 -0.01 15.57
C GLY A 13 16.85 0.59 16.59
N ASN A 14 16.90 1.92 16.79
CA ASN A 14 16.05 2.64 17.74
C ASN A 14 14.66 3.00 17.18
N PHE A 15 14.29 2.50 15.99
CA PHE A 15 12.97 2.75 15.42
C PHE A 15 11.95 1.78 16.00
N SER A 16 11.41 2.12 17.17
CA SER A 16 10.22 1.48 17.74
C SER A 16 8.98 2.16 17.16
N GLY A 17 8.69 1.86 15.90
CA GLY A 17 7.58 2.47 15.19
C GLY A 17 6.65 1.42 14.61
N SER A 18 5.44 1.33 15.13
CA SER A 18 4.40 0.51 14.52
C SER A 18 3.88 1.13 13.21
N GLY A 19 4.27 2.35 12.83
CA GLY A 19 3.82 3.04 11.60
C GLY A 19 4.83 2.98 10.45
N LEU A 20 4.44 3.55 9.31
CA LEU A 20 5.32 3.82 8.16
C LEU A 20 6.13 5.09 8.34
N PHE A 21 7.30 5.10 7.74
CA PHE A 21 8.25 6.20 7.74
C PHE A 21 8.64 6.58 6.32
N GLN A 22 9.12 7.81 6.16
CA GLN A 22 9.66 8.32 4.91
C GLN A 22 10.99 9.04 5.11
N VAL A 23 11.82 9.00 4.06
CA VAL A 23 13.06 9.76 3.94
C VAL A 23 13.24 10.20 2.49
N SER A 24 14.00 11.27 2.26
CA SER A 24 14.44 11.59 0.89
C SER A 24 15.33 10.46 0.37
N ALA A 25 15.23 10.16 -0.92
CA ALA A 25 16.13 9.23 -1.59
C ALA A 25 17.57 9.78 -1.70
N ALA A 26 17.79 11.08 -1.49
CA ALA A 26 19.12 11.64 -1.27
C ALA A 26 19.68 11.34 0.13
N GLY A 27 18.89 10.67 0.99
CA GLY A 27 19.20 10.45 2.40
C GLY A 27 18.73 11.60 3.31
N GLY A 28 19.06 11.51 4.59
CA GLY A 28 18.75 12.54 5.59
C GLY A 28 17.91 12.00 6.75
N ALA A 29 17.22 12.92 7.44
CA ALA A 29 16.42 12.57 8.61
C ALA A 29 15.17 11.77 8.22
N VAL A 30 14.95 10.67 8.93
CA VAL A 30 13.72 9.87 8.83
C VAL A 30 12.58 10.60 9.54
N SER A 31 11.42 10.65 8.91
CA SER A 31 10.19 11.23 9.48
C SER A 31 9.05 10.21 9.46
N PRO A 32 8.16 10.21 10.47
CA PRO A 32 6.96 9.38 10.43
C PRO A 32 6.06 9.82 9.27
N LEU A 33 5.44 8.87 8.58
CA LEU A 33 4.49 9.09 7.50
C LEU A 33 3.06 8.76 7.92
N THR A 34 2.89 7.74 8.77
CA THR A 34 1.58 7.36 9.32
C THR A 34 1.64 7.27 10.83
N LYS A 35 0.54 7.54 11.50
CA LYS A 35 0.35 7.29 12.93
C LYS A 35 -0.73 6.22 13.12
N LEU A 36 -0.53 5.34 14.10
CA LEU A 36 -1.54 4.35 14.45
C LEU A 36 -2.74 5.02 15.14
N ALA A 37 -3.92 4.65 14.70
CA ALA A 37 -5.18 4.85 15.41
C ALA A 37 -5.30 3.88 16.60
N PRO A 38 -6.15 4.20 17.59
CA PRO A 38 -6.43 3.29 18.70
C PRO A 38 -6.92 1.92 18.19
N GLY A 39 -6.30 0.84 18.66
CA GLY A 39 -6.65 -0.53 18.26
C GLY A 39 -5.90 -1.06 17.04
N GLU A 40 -5.09 -0.24 16.37
CA GLU A 40 -4.17 -0.71 15.34
C GLU A 40 -2.90 -1.29 16.00
N SER A 41 -2.35 -2.35 15.40
CA SER A 41 -1.14 -3.01 15.87
C SER A 41 0.10 -2.67 15.04
N GLY A 42 -0.09 -2.19 13.81
CA GLY A 42 0.99 -1.70 12.97
C GLY A 42 0.60 -1.47 11.51
N HIS A 43 1.43 -0.75 10.78
CA HIS A 43 1.33 -0.48 9.36
C HIS A 43 2.52 -1.08 8.62
N SER A 44 2.27 -1.73 7.50
CA SER A 44 3.31 -2.43 6.73
C SER A 44 3.03 -2.42 5.22
N PHE A 45 3.98 -2.94 4.46
CA PHE A 45 3.89 -3.14 3.00
C PHE A 45 3.43 -1.90 2.21
N PRO A 46 4.16 -0.77 2.31
CA PRO A 46 3.85 0.39 1.49
C PRO A 46 4.07 0.07 0.00
N THR A 47 3.10 0.46 -0.83
CA THR A 47 3.19 0.42 -2.30
C THR A 47 2.89 1.80 -2.84
N LEU A 48 3.90 2.48 -3.39
CA LEU A 48 3.72 3.79 -4.02
C LEU A 48 2.91 3.66 -5.31
N LEU A 49 1.95 4.57 -5.51
CA LEU A 49 1.18 4.66 -6.74
C LEU A 49 1.89 5.56 -7.77
N PRO A 50 1.59 5.41 -9.08
CA PRO A 50 2.29 6.13 -10.14
C PRO A 50 2.06 7.65 -10.13
N ASP A 51 1.05 8.13 -9.42
CA ASP A 51 0.74 9.56 -9.30
C ASP A 51 1.80 10.34 -8.50
N GLY A 52 2.64 9.65 -7.74
CA GLY A 52 3.73 10.24 -6.96
C GLY A 52 3.29 10.91 -5.65
N ASP A 53 2.02 10.82 -5.28
CA ASP A 53 1.50 11.32 -4.01
C ASP A 53 0.86 10.23 -3.16
N HIS A 54 0.17 9.26 -3.77
CA HIS A 54 -0.57 8.27 -3.02
C HIS A 54 0.22 6.97 -2.85
N PHE A 55 -0.12 6.26 -1.78
CA PHE A 55 0.43 4.94 -1.50
C PHE A 55 -0.61 4.04 -0.85
N LEU A 56 -0.51 2.75 -1.14
CA LEU A 56 -1.27 1.72 -0.43
C LEU A 56 -0.44 1.21 0.74
N TYR A 57 -1.10 0.84 1.83
CA TYR A 57 -0.44 0.17 2.96
C TYR A 57 -1.38 -0.78 3.67
N THR A 58 -0.81 -1.76 4.36
CA THR A 58 -1.55 -2.72 5.17
C THR A 58 -1.65 -2.19 6.60
N GLY A 59 -2.87 -2.03 7.11
CA GLY A 59 -3.14 -1.81 8.53
C GLY A 59 -3.37 -3.14 9.24
N ALA A 60 -2.74 -3.30 10.41
CA ALA A 60 -2.96 -4.35 11.40
C ALA A 60 -3.01 -5.78 10.82
N GLN A 61 -1.86 -6.28 10.33
CA GLN A 61 -1.75 -7.64 9.80
C GLN A 61 -2.15 -8.69 10.86
N GLY A 62 -3.12 -9.55 10.53
CA GLY A 62 -3.66 -10.57 11.43
C GLY A 62 -4.70 -10.07 12.44
N ALA A 63 -5.09 -8.79 12.38
CA ALA A 63 -6.18 -8.25 13.18
C ALA A 63 -7.56 -8.54 12.56
N PRO A 64 -8.65 -8.43 13.33
CA PRO A 64 -10.00 -8.62 12.81
C PRO A 64 -10.31 -7.73 11.59
N PRO A 65 -11.23 -8.12 10.69
CA PRO A 65 -11.59 -7.33 9.50
C PRO A 65 -12.04 -5.89 9.79
N GLU A 66 -12.41 -5.59 11.03
CA GLU A 66 -12.73 -4.24 11.51
C GLU A 66 -11.50 -3.32 11.49
N THR A 67 -10.33 -3.83 11.92
CA THR A 67 -9.10 -3.04 12.12
C THR A 67 -7.98 -3.40 11.14
N GLY A 68 -8.01 -4.59 10.55
CA GLY A 68 -7.04 -5.07 9.56
C GLY A 68 -7.50 -4.84 8.12
N GLY A 69 -6.61 -4.42 7.23
CA GLY A 69 -6.94 -4.27 5.80
C GLY A 69 -5.92 -3.48 4.99
N ILE A 70 -6.32 -3.13 3.76
CA ILE A 70 -5.55 -2.28 2.85
C ILE A 70 -6.15 -0.88 2.86
N TYR A 71 -5.29 0.11 3.03
CA TYR A 71 -5.63 1.51 3.17
C TYR A 71 -4.90 2.34 2.13
N LEU A 72 -5.48 3.50 1.79
CA LEU A 72 -4.87 4.52 0.95
C LEU A 72 -4.35 5.67 1.83
N GLY A 73 -3.07 6.03 1.66
CA GLY A 73 -2.46 7.21 2.26
C GLY A 73 -1.92 8.19 1.22
N SER A 74 -1.54 9.38 1.68
CA SER A 74 -0.90 10.44 0.86
C SER A 74 0.44 10.85 1.46
N LEU A 75 1.45 11.05 0.62
CA LEU A 75 2.79 11.50 0.99
C LEU A 75 2.81 12.96 1.47
N ASN A 76 1.80 13.74 1.10
CA ASN A 76 1.67 15.14 1.49
C ASN A 76 0.78 15.33 2.75
N ALA A 77 0.09 14.28 3.20
CA ALA A 77 -0.65 14.30 4.46
C ALA A 77 0.28 14.16 5.67
N LYS A 78 -0.03 14.86 6.76
CA LYS A 78 0.66 14.65 8.05
C LYS A 78 0.28 13.28 8.64
N PRO A 79 1.13 12.66 9.48
CA PRO A 79 0.87 11.32 10.04
C PRO A 79 -0.47 11.17 10.76
N ASP A 80 -0.89 12.21 11.46
CA ASP A 80 -2.14 12.36 12.21
C ASP A 80 -3.34 12.80 11.34
N GLN A 81 -3.08 13.10 10.07
CA GLN A 81 -4.07 13.52 9.06
C GLN A 81 -4.17 12.53 7.90
N GLN A 82 -3.48 11.39 7.97
CA GLN A 82 -3.62 10.34 6.97
C GLN A 82 -5.10 9.93 6.90
N ALA A 83 -5.64 9.91 5.68
CA ALA A 83 -7.00 9.46 5.48
C ALA A 83 -7.09 7.98 5.91
N THR A 84 -7.97 7.66 6.84
CA THR A 84 -8.30 6.27 7.22
C THR A 84 -9.16 5.59 6.14
N ARG A 85 -8.85 5.83 4.87
CA ARG A 85 -9.61 5.31 3.73
C ARG A 85 -9.24 3.85 3.53
N LYS A 86 -10.00 2.97 4.19
CA LYS A 86 -9.93 1.53 3.97
C LYS A 86 -10.50 1.17 2.61
N LEU A 87 -9.71 0.52 1.78
CA LEU A 87 -10.10 0.06 0.45
C LEU A 87 -10.57 -1.40 0.49
N LEU A 88 -9.87 -2.24 1.24
CA LEU A 88 -10.18 -3.67 1.36
C LEU A 88 -10.00 -4.15 2.81
N PRO A 89 -10.76 -5.16 3.25
CA PRO A 89 -10.53 -5.85 4.51
C PRO A 89 -9.35 -6.84 4.45
N ASP A 90 -8.79 -7.09 3.26
CA ASP A 90 -7.75 -8.09 3.03
C ASP A 90 -6.37 -7.62 3.54
N ALA A 91 -6.00 -7.96 4.76
CA ALA A 91 -4.70 -7.61 5.34
C ALA A 91 -3.52 -8.41 4.71
N SER A 92 -3.10 -8.02 3.52
CA SER A 92 -2.03 -8.67 2.75
C SER A 92 -1.06 -7.65 2.13
N LYS A 93 0.12 -8.12 1.69
CA LYS A 93 1.02 -7.31 0.88
C LYS A 93 0.31 -6.93 -0.42
N THR A 94 0.38 -5.65 -0.78
CA THR A 94 -0.13 -5.15 -2.05
C THR A 94 0.98 -5.01 -3.09
N ALA A 95 0.58 -5.01 -4.34
CA ALA A 95 1.38 -4.50 -5.44
C ALA A 95 0.48 -3.77 -6.43
N TYR A 96 1.06 -2.84 -7.18
CA TYR A 96 0.36 -2.13 -8.24
C TYR A 96 0.94 -2.57 -9.60
N SER A 97 0.05 -2.81 -10.56
CA SER A 97 0.39 -3.15 -11.94
C SER A 97 -0.31 -2.17 -12.90
N PRO A 98 0.42 -1.33 -13.64
CA PRO A 98 -0.19 -0.41 -14.59
C PRO A 98 -0.85 -1.17 -15.75
N PHE A 99 -1.90 -0.59 -16.34
CA PHE A 99 -2.48 -1.11 -17.58
C PHE A 99 -1.53 -0.84 -18.75
N ILE A 100 -0.98 -1.90 -19.35
CA ILE A 100 -0.13 -1.78 -20.54
C ILE A 100 -1.00 -1.32 -21.71
N GLY A 101 -0.66 -0.18 -22.31
CA GLY A 101 -1.41 0.40 -23.43
C GLY A 101 -2.44 1.47 -23.02
N ALA A 102 -2.54 1.81 -21.73
CA ALA A 102 -3.23 3.02 -21.32
C ALA A 102 -2.52 4.22 -21.96
N GLY A 103 -3.29 5.16 -22.52
CA GLY A 103 -2.73 6.35 -23.17
C GLY A 103 -1.72 7.07 -22.26
N ALA A 104 -0.72 7.72 -22.87
CA ALA A 104 0.31 8.44 -22.13
C ALA A 104 -0.32 9.37 -21.06
N GLY A 105 -0.05 9.07 -19.78
CA GLY A 105 -0.57 9.82 -18.64
C GLY A 105 -1.68 9.15 -17.84
N SER A 106 -2.23 8.01 -18.28
CA SER A 106 -3.11 7.21 -17.42
C SER A 106 -2.27 6.44 -16.38
N ALA A 107 -2.66 6.55 -15.13
CA ALA A 107 -2.15 5.75 -14.01
C ALA A 107 -3.17 4.67 -13.60
N ASP A 108 -4.05 4.28 -14.52
CA ASP A 108 -5.02 3.20 -14.28
C ASP A 108 -4.32 1.84 -14.41
N GLY A 109 -4.81 0.88 -13.66
CA GLY A 109 -4.16 -0.42 -13.57
C GLY A 109 -4.92 -1.36 -12.65
N TYR A 110 -4.17 -2.23 -12.00
CA TYR A 110 -4.69 -3.19 -11.04
C TYR A 110 -3.95 -3.06 -9.72
N VAL A 111 -4.72 -3.07 -8.63
CA VAL A 111 -4.21 -3.42 -7.30
C VAL A 111 -4.24 -4.92 -7.18
N LEU A 112 -3.08 -5.48 -6.87
CA LEU A 112 -2.88 -6.89 -6.59
C LEU A 112 -2.79 -7.11 -5.08
N PHE A 113 -3.51 -8.10 -4.58
CA PHE A 113 -3.55 -8.43 -3.15
C PHE A 113 -3.87 -9.91 -2.95
N VAL A 114 -3.65 -10.44 -1.75
CA VAL A 114 -3.96 -11.84 -1.44
C VAL A 114 -5.22 -11.92 -0.58
N ARG A 115 -6.20 -12.70 -1.05
CA ARG A 115 -7.41 -13.06 -0.30
C ARG A 115 -7.41 -14.54 0.00
N GLY A 116 -7.33 -14.90 1.28
CA GLY A 116 -7.13 -16.30 1.70
C GLY A 116 -5.79 -16.83 1.18
N SER A 117 -5.83 -17.64 0.13
CA SER A 117 -4.62 -18.15 -0.57
C SER A 117 -4.60 -17.82 -2.07
N ALA A 118 -5.52 -16.98 -2.53
CA ALA A 118 -5.61 -16.56 -3.93
C ALA A 118 -5.01 -15.17 -4.10
N LEU A 119 -4.18 -15.01 -5.13
CA LEU A 119 -3.77 -13.70 -5.63
C LEU A 119 -4.93 -13.13 -6.45
N MET A 120 -5.37 -11.94 -6.05
CA MET A 120 -6.47 -11.21 -6.64
C MET A 120 -5.93 -10.02 -7.42
N ALA A 121 -6.60 -9.65 -8.51
CA ALA A 121 -6.42 -8.40 -9.21
C ALA A 121 -7.75 -7.64 -9.21
N GLN A 122 -7.74 -6.38 -8.78
CA GLN A 122 -8.90 -5.50 -8.87
C GLN A 122 -8.53 -4.20 -9.58
N PRO A 123 -9.33 -3.77 -10.58
CA PRO A 123 -9.10 -2.50 -11.28
C PRO A 123 -8.97 -1.31 -10.33
N TRP A 124 -8.07 -0.39 -10.67
CA TRP A 124 -7.81 0.86 -9.97
C TRP A 124 -8.11 2.04 -10.88
N ASP A 125 -8.98 2.93 -10.42
CA ASP A 125 -9.24 4.24 -11.03
C ASP A 125 -8.33 5.26 -10.36
N SER A 126 -7.32 5.73 -11.09
CA SER A 126 -6.33 6.67 -10.58
C SER A 126 -6.85 8.10 -10.41
N GLN A 127 -7.96 8.45 -11.06
CA GLN A 127 -8.57 9.76 -10.92
C GLN A 127 -9.45 9.84 -9.66
N ARG A 128 -10.15 8.75 -9.35
CA ARG A 128 -11.02 8.65 -8.15
C ARG A 128 -10.31 8.10 -6.93
N LEU A 129 -9.13 7.51 -7.13
CA LEU A 129 -8.34 6.83 -6.11
C LEU A 129 -9.14 5.70 -5.45
N GLU A 130 -9.79 4.90 -6.28
CA GLU A 130 -10.74 3.88 -5.87
C GLU A 130 -10.51 2.56 -6.61
N LEU A 131 -10.83 1.46 -5.90
CA LEU A 131 -10.99 0.17 -6.54
C LEU A 131 -12.32 0.16 -7.29
N THR A 132 -12.29 -0.31 -8.54
CA THR A 132 -13.47 -0.41 -9.40
C THR A 132 -13.69 -1.84 -9.85
N GLY A 133 -14.94 -2.17 -10.16
CA GLY A 133 -15.33 -3.53 -10.55
C GLY A 133 -15.10 -4.57 -9.44
N GLU A 134 -15.26 -5.84 -9.80
CA GLU A 134 -15.02 -6.96 -8.91
C GLU A 134 -13.57 -7.44 -8.97
N ALA A 135 -13.06 -7.96 -7.85
CA ALA A 135 -11.74 -8.57 -7.79
C ALA A 135 -11.76 -9.95 -8.47
N ALA A 136 -10.83 -10.19 -9.40
CA ALA A 136 -10.70 -11.47 -10.10
C ALA A 136 -9.47 -12.25 -9.58
N PRO A 137 -9.58 -13.57 -9.32
CA PRO A 137 -8.43 -14.39 -8.98
C PRO A 137 -7.54 -14.59 -10.21
N ILE A 138 -6.23 -14.43 -10.03
CA ILE A 138 -5.23 -14.60 -11.11
C ILE A 138 -4.23 -15.72 -10.82
N ALA A 139 -4.07 -16.14 -9.56
CA ALA A 139 -3.30 -17.30 -9.16
C ALA A 139 -3.75 -17.84 -7.81
N GLU A 140 -3.43 -19.10 -7.52
CA GLU A 140 -3.73 -19.76 -6.24
C GLU A 140 -2.45 -20.15 -5.49
N ARG A 141 -2.59 -20.47 -4.19
CA ARG A 141 -1.53 -20.90 -3.28
C ARG A 141 -0.43 -19.86 -3.11
N VAL A 142 -0.80 -18.58 -3.12
CA VAL A 142 0.11 -17.46 -2.93
C VAL A 142 0.13 -17.06 -1.45
N PRO A 143 1.29 -17.06 -0.76
CA PRO A 143 1.38 -16.59 0.61
C PRO A 143 1.15 -15.06 0.65
N SER A 144 0.51 -14.58 1.71
CA SER A 144 0.09 -13.17 1.86
C SER A 144 1.22 -12.12 1.81
N THR A 145 2.48 -12.55 1.88
CA THR A 145 3.69 -11.71 1.78
C THR A 145 4.49 -11.95 0.49
N GLY A 146 4.19 -13.01 -0.27
CA GLY A 146 4.96 -13.47 -1.43
C GLY A 146 4.53 -12.85 -2.75
N LEU A 147 4.37 -11.53 -2.78
CA LEU A 147 4.03 -10.79 -3.99
C LEU A 147 5.12 -9.79 -4.33
N SER A 148 5.59 -9.77 -5.57
CA SER A 148 6.42 -8.69 -6.12
C SER A 148 5.97 -8.45 -7.55
N THR A 149 5.92 -7.20 -7.98
CA THR A 149 5.75 -6.85 -9.39
C THR A 149 7.04 -6.28 -9.92
N SER A 150 7.31 -6.54 -11.20
CA SER A 150 8.36 -5.90 -11.97
C SER A 150 7.71 -5.07 -13.06
N ALA A 151 8.21 -3.87 -13.31
CA ALA A 151 7.78 -3.05 -14.44
C ALA A 151 8.32 -3.58 -15.79
N THR A 152 9.26 -4.53 -15.74
CA THR A 152 9.80 -5.22 -16.90
C THR A 152 9.48 -6.71 -16.73
N GLY A 153 8.64 -7.24 -17.63
CA GLY A 153 8.40 -8.68 -17.73
C GLY A 153 9.68 -9.47 -17.98
#